data_AF-A0A2J8UJQ4-F1
#
_entry.id   AF-A0A2J8UJQ4-F1
#
_cell.length_a   1.000
_cell.length_b   1.000
_cell.length_c   1.000
_cell.angle_alpha   90.00
_cell.angle_beta   90.00
_cell.angle_gamma   90.00
#
_symmetry.space_group_name_H-M   'P 1'
#
loop_
_entity.id
_entity.type
_entity.pdbx_description
1 polymer ?
#
loop_
_entity_poly.entity_id
_entity_poly.type
_entity_poly.pdbx_seq_one_letter_code
_entity_poly.pdbx_strand_id
1 'polypeptide(L)'
;MAPWALLSPGVLVRTGHTVLTWGITLVLFLHDTELRQWEEQGELLLPLTFLLLVLGSLLLYLAVSLMDPGYVNVQPQPQEELKEEQTAMVPPAIPLRRCRYCLVLQPLRARHCRECRRCVRRYDHHCPWMENCVGERNHPLFVVYLALQLVVLLWGLYLACTRPLSPAPQVRPPVLPALGAVAAVQRAPVRHLPVAVPLLVGGQP
;
A
#
# COMPACT_ATOMS: atom_id res chain seq x y z
N MET A 1 27.03 4.08 2.50
CA MET A 1 26.17 3.80 1.32
C MET A 1 26.27 5.03 0.41
N ALA A 2 26.53 4.86 -0.89
CA ALA A 2 26.74 6.01 -1.75
C ALA A 2 25.39 6.74 -2.01
N PRO A 3 25.34 8.09 -1.98
CA PRO A 3 24.08 8.84 -2.08
C PRO A 3 23.31 8.60 -3.38
N TRP A 4 23.99 8.18 -4.46
CA TRP A 4 23.35 7.84 -5.73
C TRP A 4 22.53 6.54 -5.67
N ALA A 5 22.76 5.66 -4.70
CA ALA A 5 21.97 4.43 -4.55
C ALA A 5 20.51 4.73 -4.18
N LEU A 6 20.28 5.84 -3.45
CA LEU A 6 18.95 6.34 -3.11
C LEU A 6 18.19 6.91 -4.32
N LEU A 7 18.92 7.24 -5.40
CA LEU A 7 18.35 7.78 -6.64
C LEU A 7 18.16 6.69 -7.71
N SER A 8 18.33 5.41 -7.37
CA SER A 8 18.03 4.34 -8.32
C SER A 8 16.53 4.36 -8.69
N PRO A 9 16.15 4.10 -9.96
CA PRO A 9 14.75 4.15 -10.40
C PRO A 9 13.85 3.29 -9.53
N GLY A 10 14.31 2.10 -9.15
CA GLY A 10 13.59 1.21 -8.25
C GLY A 10 13.37 1.78 -6.84
N VAL A 11 14.32 2.51 -6.27
CA VAL A 11 14.10 3.16 -4.95
C VAL A 11 13.12 4.31 -5.11
N LEU A 12 13.23 5.11 -6.17
CA LEU A 12 12.32 6.22 -6.44
C LEU A 12 10.88 5.76 -6.62
N VAL A 13 10.64 4.73 -7.43
CA VAL A 13 9.29 4.19 -7.69
C VAL A 13 8.67 3.63 -6.42
N ARG A 14 9.43 2.84 -5.64
CA ARG A 14 8.93 2.26 -4.37
C ARG A 14 8.66 3.31 -3.30
N THR A 15 9.56 4.28 -3.17
CA THR A 15 9.38 5.39 -2.24
C THR A 15 8.19 6.25 -2.64
N GLY A 16 8.06 6.58 -3.92
CA GLY A 16 6.94 7.35 -4.47
C GLY A 16 5.60 6.66 -4.23
N HIS A 17 5.49 5.35 -4.50
CA HIS A 17 4.27 4.58 -4.23
C HIS A 17 3.93 4.56 -2.73
N THR A 18 4.94 4.38 -1.87
CA THR A 18 4.77 4.38 -0.41
C THR A 18 4.27 5.72 0.10
N VAL A 19 4.92 6.81 -0.30
CA VAL A 19 4.56 8.18 0.07
C VAL A 19 3.17 8.54 -0.43
N LEU A 20 2.83 8.19 -1.67
CA LEU A 20 1.51 8.44 -2.24
C LEU A 20 0.41 7.69 -1.46
N THR A 21 0.64 6.42 -1.15
CA THR A 21 -0.33 5.57 -0.44
C THR A 21 -0.61 6.09 0.97
N TRP A 22 0.44 6.39 1.74
CA TRP A 22 0.29 6.96 3.09
C TRP A 22 -0.23 8.39 3.05
N GLY A 23 0.16 9.19 2.05
CA GLY A 23 -0.33 10.56 1.85
C GLY A 23 -1.83 10.62 1.60
N ILE A 24 -2.35 9.79 0.68
CA ILE A 24 -3.79 9.69 0.40
C ILE A 24 -4.53 9.20 1.65
N THR A 25 -4.00 8.17 2.33
CA THR A 25 -4.60 7.65 3.56
C THR A 25 -4.70 8.74 4.63
N LEU A 26 -3.62 9.50 4.85
CA LEU A 26 -3.61 10.64 5.77
C LEU A 26 -4.65 11.70 5.39
N VAL A 27 -4.76 12.07 4.11
CA VAL A 27 -5.77 13.02 3.63
C VAL A 27 -7.19 12.53 3.94
N LEU A 28 -7.48 11.23 3.78
CA LEU A 28 -8.79 10.67 4.13
C LEU A 28 -9.12 10.81 5.63
N PHE A 29 -8.12 10.72 6.53
CA PHE A 29 -8.30 10.93 7.97
C PHE A 29 -8.33 12.41 8.38
N LEU A 30 -7.72 13.30 7.61
CA LEU A 30 -7.66 14.74 7.92
C LEU A 30 -8.87 15.53 7.41
N HIS A 31 -9.56 15.02 6.38
CA HIS A 31 -10.77 15.64 5.84
C HIS A 31 -12.06 15.02 6.41
N ASP A 32 -13.17 15.75 6.28
CA ASP A 32 -14.52 15.33 6.66
C ASP A 32 -15.04 14.17 5.79
N THR A 33 -14.46 12.98 5.99
CA THR A 33 -14.90 11.72 5.39
C THR A 33 -15.60 10.88 6.45
N GLU A 34 -16.41 9.91 6.01
CA GLU A 34 -17.04 8.91 6.89
C GLU A 34 -16.01 8.19 7.78
N LEU A 35 -14.79 7.98 7.26
CA LEU A 35 -13.69 7.34 7.99
C LEU A 35 -13.29 8.12 9.25
N ARG A 36 -13.21 9.44 9.12
CA ARG A 36 -12.91 10.36 10.23
C ARG A 36 -14.08 10.46 11.21
N GLN A 37 -15.32 10.44 10.71
CA GLN A 37 -16.49 10.46 11.59
C GLN A 37 -16.59 9.18 12.45
N TRP A 38 -16.32 8.01 11.88
CA TRP A 38 -16.30 6.75 12.65
C TRP A 38 -15.22 6.78 13.74
N GLU A 39 -14.05 7.33 13.45
CA GLU A 39 -13.00 7.54 14.45
C GLU A 39 -13.47 8.45 15.59
N GLU A 40 -14.10 9.59 15.28
CA GLU A 40 -14.61 10.54 16.27
C GLU A 40 -15.77 9.99 17.11
N GLN A 41 -16.56 9.07 16.55
CA GLN A 41 -17.64 8.36 17.25
C GLN A 41 -17.12 7.21 18.12
N GLY A 42 -15.84 6.83 18.02
CA GLY A 42 -15.24 5.70 18.73
C GLY A 42 -15.44 4.34 18.04
N GLU A 43 -16.01 4.32 16.83
CA GLU A 43 -16.22 3.14 15.99
C GLU A 43 -14.93 2.78 15.24
N LEU A 44 -13.94 2.24 15.97
CA LEU A 44 -12.58 2.02 15.45
C LEU A 44 -12.46 0.83 14.48
N LEU A 45 -13.45 -0.06 14.40
CA LEU A 45 -13.34 -1.28 13.59
C LEU A 45 -13.13 -0.95 12.10
N LEU A 46 -13.97 -0.08 11.52
CA LEU A 46 -13.86 0.26 10.09
C LEU A 46 -12.56 1.01 9.78
N PRO A 47 -12.17 2.08 10.50
CA PRO A 47 -10.88 2.74 10.32
C PRO A 47 -9.69 1.79 10.42
N LEU A 48 -9.67 0.90 11.43
CA LEU A 48 -8.59 -0.08 11.57
C LEU A 48 -8.57 -1.10 10.43
N THR A 49 -9.73 -1.58 9.98
CA THR A 49 -9.78 -2.49 8.83
C THR A 49 -9.27 -1.83 7.55
N PHE A 50 -9.62 -0.57 7.31
CA PHE A 50 -9.11 0.18 6.16
C PHE A 50 -7.58 0.35 6.25
N LEU A 51 -7.05 0.74 7.42
CA LEU A 51 -5.60 0.85 7.64
C LEU A 51 -4.87 -0.49 7.45
N LEU A 52 -5.45 -1.59 7.92
CA LEU A 52 -4.88 -2.93 7.74
C LEU A 52 -4.87 -3.36 6.26
N LEU A 53 -5.91 -3.03 5.50
CA LEU A 53 -5.95 -3.29 4.05
C LEU A 53 -4.91 -2.46 3.29
N VAL A 54 -4.76 -1.17 3.64
CA VAL A 54 -3.72 -0.29 3.08
C VAL A 54 -2.32 -0.83 3.40
N LEU A 55 -2.07 -1.20 4.66
CA LEU A 55 -0.79 -1.78 5.09
C LEU A 55 -0.53 -3.10 4.37
N GLY A 56 -1.52 -4.00 4.31
CA GLY A 56 -1.43 -5.27 3.59
C GLY A 56 -1.12 -5.08 2.10
N SER A 57 -1.75 -4.09 1.45
CA SER A 57 -1.48 -3.75 0.05
C SER A 57 -0.05 -3.27 -0.14
N LEU A 58 0.43 -2.39 0.74
CA LEU A 58 1.81 -1.89 0.70
C LEU A 58 2.83 -3.02 0.92
N LEU A 59 2.58 -3.92 1.87
CA LEU A 59 3.44 -5.07 2.11
C LEU A 59 3.49 -6.01 0.91
N LEU A 60 2.35 -6.28 0.26
CA LEU A 60 2.31 -7.06 -0.98
C LEU A 60 3.04 -6.36 -2.14
N TYR A 61 2.86 -5.04 -2.30
CA TYR A 61 3.61 -4.26 -3.28
C TYR A 61 5.12 -4.37 -3.06
N LEU A 62 5.58 -4.18 -1.82
CA LEU A 62 6.99 -4.30 -1.46
C LEU A 62 7.50 -5.73 -1.70
N ALA A 63 6.73 -6.74 -1.32
CA ALA A 63 7.07 -8.14 -1.55
C ALA A 63 7.24 -8.42 -3.05
N VAL A 64 6.25 -8.11 -3.89
CA VAL A 64 6.30 -8.39 -5.33
C VAL A 64 7.40 -7.58 -6.04
N SER A 65 7.56 -6.30 -5.66
CA SER A 65 8.58 -5.43 -6.26
C SER A 65 10.01 -5.82 -5.90
N LEU A 66 10.25 -6.45 -4.74
CA LEU A 66 11.58 -6.87 -4.29
C LEU A 66 11.87 -8.35 -4.57
N MET A 67 10.85 -9.15 -4.88
CA MET A 67 11.02 -10.59 -5.07
C MET A 67 11.70 -10.93 -6.40
N ASP A 68 12.53 -11.99 -6.37
CA ASP A 68 13.06 -12.59 -7.59
C ASP A 68 11.91 -13.15 -8.45
N PRO A 69 11.74 -12.69 -9.71
CA PRO A 69 10.65 -13.12 -10.57
C PRO A 69 10.84 -14.53 -11.13
N GLY A 70 11.98 -15.17 -10.85
CA GLY A 70 12.43 -16.42 -11.46
C GLY A 70 13.45 -16.17 -12.57
N TYR A 71 14.55 -15.47 -12.27
CA TYR A 71 15.64 -15.32 -13.24
C TYR A 71 16.24 -16.69 -13.62
N VAL A 72 16.54 -16.88 -14.90
CA VAL A 72 17.21 -18.08 -15.40
C VAL A 72 18.70 -17.96 -15.07
N ASN A 73 19.18 -18.81 -14.17
CA ASN A 73 20.61 -18.91 -13.87
C ASN A 73 21.36 -19.51 -15.05
N VAL A 74 22.56 -18.98 -15.33
CA VAL A 74 23.52 -19.60 -16.26
C VAL A 74 24.03 -20.86 -15.57
N GLN A 75 23.45 -22.02 -15.87
CA GLN A 75 24.13 -23.26 -15.54
C GLN A 75 25.29 -23.40 -16.53
N PRO A 76 26.54 -23.59 -16.08
CA PRO A 76 27.56 -24.18 -16.92
C PRO A 76 27.03 -25.56 -17.25
N GLN A 77 26.61 -25.81 -18.49
CA GLN A 77 26.36 -27.18 -18.89
C GLN A 77 27.74 -27.87 -18.95
N PRO A 78 27.96 -28.96 -18.20
CA PRO A 78 28.86 -29.98 -18.71
C PRO A 78 28.36 -30.33 -20.11
N GLN A 79 29.24 -30.47 -21.08
CA GLN A 79 28.89 -31.08 -22.35
C GLN A 79 28.37 -32.49 -22.04
N GLU A 80 27.07 -32.65 -21.80
CA GLU A 80 26.45 -33.97 -21.88
C GLU A 80 26.44 -34.31 -23.36
N GLU A 81 27.48 -35.06 -23.67
CA GLU A 81 27.65 -35.90 -24.83
C GLU A 81 26.30 -36.35 -25.37
N LEU A 82 26.16 -36.16 -26.68
CA LEU A 82 25.14 -36.72 -27.51
C LEU A 82 25.21 -38.26 -27.38
N LYS A 83 24.61 -38.83 -26.33
CA LYS A 83 24.35 -40.26 -26.26
C LYS A 83 22.93 -40.48 -26.75
N GLU A 84 22.85 -40.58 -28.07
CA GLU A 84 21.82 -41.34 -28.74
C GLU A 84 21.77 -42.73 -28.08
N GLU A 85 20.73 -43.03 -27.30
CA GLU A 85 20.15 -44.37 -27.24
C GLU A 85 18.82 -44.37 -26.46
N GLN A 86 17.75 -44.52 -27.24
CA GLN A 86 16.62 -45.44 -27.01
C GLN A 86 15.50 -45.09 -25.99
N THR A 87 14.40 -44.63 -26.60
CA THR A 87 13.07 -45.28 -26.58
C THR A 87 12.28 -45.33 -25.27
N ALA A 88 11.43 -44.33 -25.04
CA ALA A 88 10.05 -44.53 -24.56
C ALA A 88 9.25 -43.22 -24.73
N MET A 89 8.32 -43.20 -25.71
CA MET A 89 7.21 -42.24 -25.82
C MET A 89 7.49 -40.79 -25.35
N VAL A 90 8.57 -40.18 -25.83
CA VAL A 90 8.88 -38.79 -25.51
C VAL A 90 8.08 -37.91 -26.48
N PRO A 91 7.20 -37.00 -26.00
CA PRO A 91 6.57 -36.01 -26.89
C PRO A 91 7.68 -35.25 -27.63
N PRO A 92 7.46 -34.81 -28.89
CA PRO A 92 8.52 -34.22 -29.71
C PRO A 92 9.28 -33.17 -28.89
N ALA A 93 10.59 -33.38 -28.73
CA ALA A 93 11.44 -32.53 -27.92
C ALA A 93 11.28 -31.09 -28.41
N ILE A 94 10.60 -30.26 -27.62
CA ILE A 94 10.31 -28.87 -28.01
C ILE A 94 11.67 -28.18 -28.17
N PRO A 95 12.01 -27.64 -29.35
CA PRO A 95 13.32 -27.03 -29.56
C PRO A 95 13.45 -25.83 -28.62
N LEU A 96 14.32 -25.97 -27.62
CA LEU A 96 14.60 -24.90 -26.68
C LEU A 96 15.38 -23.80 -27.41
N ARG A 97 14.91 -22.55 -27.30
CA ARG A 97 15.55 -21.40 -27.95
C ARG A 97 16.75 -20.95 -27.14
N ARG A 98 17.88 -20.64 -27.79
CA ARG A 98 19.02 -20.01 -27.13
C ARG A 98 18.87 -18.48 -27.12
N CYS A 99 19.01 -17.86 -25.95
CA CYS A 99 19.03 -16.41 -25.84
C CYS A 99 20.33 -15.84 -26.41
N ARG A 100 20.25 -14.88 -27.34
CA ARG A 100 21.44 -14.25 -27.93
C ARG A 100 22.21 -13.33 -26.97
N TYR A 101 21.54 -12.79 -25.95
CA TYR A 101 22.13 -11.85 -24.98
C TYR A 101 22.72 -12.55 -23.76
N CYS A 102 21.95 -13.45 -23.14
CA CYS A 102 22.40 -14.19 -21.96
C CYS A 102 23.18 -15.46 -22.32
N LEU A 103 23.18 -15.87 -23.58
CA LEU A 103 23.80 -17.09 -24.10
C LEU A 103 23.32 -18.41 -23.47
N VAL A 104 22.24 -18.37 -22.70
CA VAL A 104 21.57 -19.53 -22.08
C VAL A 104 20.53 -20.17 -22.99
N LEU A 105 20.33 -21.48 -22.83
CA LEU A 105 19.18 -22.17 -23.39
C LEU A 105 17.93 -21.78 -22.57
N GLN A 106 16.94 -21.17 -23.22
CA GLN A 106 15.74 -20.67 -22.55
C GLN A 106 14.81 -21.84 -22.24
N PRO A 107 14.45 -22.05 -20.95
CA PRO A 107 13.38 -22.98 -20.59
C PRO A 107 12.07 -22.63 -21.30
N LEU A 108 11.13 -23.58 -21.34
CA LEU A 108 9.81 -23.34 -21.92
C LEU A 108 9.16 -22.07 -21.33
N ARG A 109 8.65 -21.21 -22.21
CA ARG A 109 8.04 -19.91 -21.89
C ARG A 109 8.97 -18.87 -21.25
N ALA A 110 10.27 -19.10 -21.15
CA ALA A 110 11.21 -18.07 -20.71
C ALA A 110 11.48 -17.05 -21.83
N ARG A 111 11.68 -15.78 -21.46
CA ARG A 111 12.03 -14.68 -22.39
C ARG A 111 13.08 -13.77 -21.76
N HIS A 112 13.83 -13.05 -22.59
CA HIS A 112 14.80 -12.05 -22.15
C HIS A 112 14.11 -10.71 -21.96
N CYS A 113 14.21 -10.13 -20.77
CA CYS A 113 13.81 -8.75 -20.50
C CYS A 113 15.02 -7.84 -20.75
N ARG A 114 14.86 -6.81 -21.59
CA ARG A 114 15.95 -5.90 -21.98
C ARG A 114 16.30 -4.92 -20.85
N GLU A 115 15.31 -4.61 -20.03
CA GLU A 115 15.33 -3.66 -18.93
C GLU A 115 16.10 -4.27 -17.76
N CYS A 116 15.73 -5.49 -17.35
CA CYS A 116 16.44 -6.26 -16.33
C CYS A 116 17.71 -6.96 -16.87
N ARG A 117 17.91 -7.00 -18.18
CA ARG A 117 19.03 -7.66 -18.89
C ARG A 117 19.23 -9.13 -18.52
N ARG A 118 18.14 -9.83 -18.22
CA ARG A 118 18.14 -11.22 -17.75
C ARG A 118 16.98 -11.99 -18.38
N CYS A 119 17.18 -13.29 -18.55
CA CYS A 119 16.08 -14.19 -18.91
C CYS A 119 15.23 -14.48 -17.67
N VAL A 120 13.91 -14.46 -17.81
CA VAL A 120 12.94 -14.72 -16.74
C VAL A 120 12.08 -15.92 -17.13
N ARG A 121 11.88 -16.85 -16.20
CA ARG A 121 11.01 -18.03 -16.38
C ARG A 121 9.54 -17.62 -16.39
N ARG A 122 8.76 -18.24 -17.27
CA ARG A 122 7.36 -17.88 -17.55
C ARG A 122 7.15 -16.36 -17.58
N TYR A 123 8.03 -15.67 -18.32
CA TYR A 123 8.03 -14.21 -18.41
C TYR A 123 6.66 -13.73 -18.87
N ASP A 124 6.08 -12.83 -18.07
CA ASP A 124 4.84 -12.13 -18.41
C ASP A 124 5.19 -10.76 -18.98
N HIS A 125 5.68 -9.84 -18.14
CA HIS A 125 6.13 -8.51 -18.55
C HIS A 125 7.17 -7.92 -17.58
N HIS A 126 7.84 -6.86 -18.01
CA HIS A 126 8.55 -5.94 -17.13
C HIS A 126 7.58 -4.86 -16.67
N CYS A 127 7.40 -4.68 -15.36
CA CYS A 127 6.46 -3.71 -14.81
C CYS A 127 7.22 -2.45 -14.35
N PRO A 128 7.05 -1.30 -15.04
CA PRO A 128 7.70 -0.05 -14.63
C PRO A 128 7.23 0.44 -13.26
N TRP A 129 5.99 0.12 -12.87
CA TRP A 129 5.41 0.53 -11.58
C TRP A 129 6.00 -0.19 -10.37
N MET A 130 6.72 -1.29 -10.61
CA MET A 130 7.44 -2.03 -9.59
C MET A 130 8.95 -2.03 -9.79
N GLU A 131 9.42 -1.52 -10.94
CA GLU A 131 10.81 -1.64 -11.39
C GLU A 131 11.32 -3.08 -11.23
N ASN A 132 10.49 -4.05 -11.65
CA ASN A 132 10.76 -5.48 -11.56
C ASN A 132 10.00 -6.24 -12.66
N CYS A 133 10.48 -7.43 -13.04
CA CYS A 133 9.71 -8.32 -13.91
C CYS A 133 8.60 -9.02 -13.14
N VAL A 134 7.53 -9.38 -13.84
CA VAL A 134 6.54 -10.37 -13.41
C VAL A 134 6.80 -11.66 -14.17
N GLY A 135 7.00 -12.74 -13.41
CA GLY A 135 7.37 -14.05 -13.93
C GLY A 135 6.90 -15.17 -13.00
N GLU A 136 7.44 -16.37 -13.23
CA GLU A 136 7.02 -17.60 -12.57
C GLU A 136 6.86 -17.49 -11.05
N ARG A 137 7.82 -16.85 -10.36
CA ARG A 137 7.87 -16.88 -8.90
C ARG A 137 6.99 -15.82 -8.25
N ASN A 138 6.75 -14.68 -8.91
CA ASN A 138 6.01 -13.55 -8.33
C ASN A 138 4.64 -13.29 -8.95
N HIS A 139 4.31 -13.94 -10.08
CA HIS A 139 3.02 -13.76 -10.74
C HIS A 139 1.81 -14.03 -9.82
N PRO A 140 1.74 -15.09 -8.99
CA PRO A 140 0.58 -15.30 -8.11
C PRO A 140 0.40 -14.16 -7.10
N LEU A 141 1.48 -13.72 -6.46
CA LEU A 141 1.43 -12.60 -5.51
C LEU A 141 1.11 -11.27 -6.20
N PHE A 142 1.58 -11.08 -7.43
CA PHE A 142 1.22 -9.91 -8.24
C PHE A 142 -0.30 -9.84 -8.48
N VAL A 143 -0.95 -10.96 -8.79
CA VAL A 143 -2.41 -11.01 -8.97
C VAL A 143 -3.15 -10.71 -7.67
N VAL A 144 -2.71 -11.27 -6.53
CA VAL A 144 -3.28 -10.98 -5.21
C VAL A 144 -3.11 -9.50 -4.85
N TYR A 145 -1.94 -8.93 -5.13
CA TYR A 145 -1.68 -7.50 -4.97
C TYR A 145 -2.66 -6.65 -5.78
N LEU A 146 -2.86 -6.94 -7.07
CA LEU A 146 -3.80 -6.19 -7.91
C LEU A 146 -5.23 -6.25 -7.38
N ALA A 147 -5.67 -7.42 -6.91
CA ALA A 147 -7.00 -7.59 -6.33
C ALA A 147 -7.19 -6.78 -5.03
N LEU A 148 -6.21 -6.85 -4.11
CA LEU A 148 -6.27 -6.07 -2.88
C LEU A 148 -6.18 -4.57 -3.15
N GLN A 149 -5.30 -4.15 -4.07
CA GLN A 149 -5.17 -2.76 -4.48
C GLN A 149 -6.48 -2.23 -5.06
N LEU A 150 -7.19 -3.02 -5.88
CA LEU A 150 -8.51 -2.65 -6.39
C LEU A 150 -9.52 -2.43 -5.26
N VAL A 151 -9.58 -3.33 -4.27
CA VAL A 151 -10.47 -3.17 -3.11
C VAL A 151 -10.17 -1.89 -2.34
N VAL A 152 -8.89 -1.62 -2.05
CA VAL A 152 -8.46 -0.39 -1.35
C VAL A 152 -8.82 0.85 -2.14
N LEU A 153 -8.61 0.85 -3.47
CA LEU A 153 -8.94 1.99 -4.33
C LEU A 153 -10.44 2.25 -4.40
N LEU A 154 -11.26 1.21 -4.52
CA LEU A 154 -12.72 1.35 -4.55
C LEU A 154 -13.27 1.87 -3.22
N TRP A 155 -12.77 1.36 -2.09
CA TRP A 155 -13.19 1.85 -0.79
C TRP A 155 -12.69 3.28 -0.54
N GLY A 156 -11.43 3.59 -0.86
CA GLY A 156 -10.91 4.95 -0.78
C GLY A 156 -11.68 5.94 -1.65
N LEU A 157 -12.05 5.55 -2.87
CA LEU A 157 -12.90 6.35 -3.77
C LEU A 157 -14.29 6.57 -3.18
N TYR A 158 -14.92 5.52 -2.64
CA TYR A 158 -16.19 5.64 -1.94
C TYR A 158 -16.11 6.68 -0.82
N LEU A 159 -15.11 6.58 0.07
CA LEU A 159 -14.90 7.53 1.18
C LEU A 159 -14.66 8.97 0.70
N ALA A 160 -13.95 9.14 -0.41
CA ALA A 160 -13.70 10.46 -0.99
C ALA A 160 -14.94 11.06 -1.66
N CYS A 161 -15.83 10.23 -2.21
CA CYS A 161 -17.04 10.67 -2.91
C CYS A 161 -18.23 10.88 -1.98
N THR A 162 -18.35 10.09 -0.90
CA THR A 162 -19.40 10.27 0.10
C THR A 162 -18.99 11.35 1.09
N ARG A 163 -19.34 12.60 0.77
CA ARG A 163 -19.36 13.63 1.81
C ARG A 163 -20.57 13.38 2.70
N PRO A 164 -20.39 13.31 4.03
CA PRO A 164 -21.52 13.27 4.94
C PRO A 164 -22.38 14.51 4.71
N LEU A 165 -23.67 14.34 4.38
CA LEU A 165 -24.62 15.45 4.26
C LEU A 165 -24.99 16.08 5.63
N SER A 166 -24.41 15.57 6.72
CA SER A 166 -24.73 16.00 8.08
C SER A 166 -24.22 17.43 8.33
N PRO A 167 -25.06 18.36 8.80
CA PRO A 167 -24.59 19.66 9.27
C PRO A 167 -23.57 19.42 10.39
N ALA A 168 -22.42 20.08 10.30
CA ALA A 168 -21.29 19.89 11.19
C ALA A 168 -21.74 19.92 12.67
N PRO A 169 -21.53 18.84 13.44
CA PRO A 169 -21.50 18.95 14.89
C PRO A 169 -20.32 19.88 15.22
N GLN A 170 -20.53 20.83 16.13
CA GLN A 170 -19.50 21.80 16.51
C GLN A 170 -18.18 21.09 16.84
N VAL A 171 -17.13 21.49 16.14
CA VAL A 171 -15.74 21.01 16.29
C VAL A 171 -15.41 20.83 17.76
N ARG A 172 -15.35 19.58 18.23
CA ARG A 172 -14.61 19.26 19.45
C ARG A 172 -13.15 19.11 19.04
N PRO A 173 -12.20 19.70 19.78
CA PRO A 173 -10.79 19.59 19.44
C PRO A 173 -10.36 18.11 19.42
N PRO A 174 -9.34 17.76 18.61
CA PRO A 174 -8.86 16.39 18.51
C PRO A 174 -8.49 15.87 19.90
N VAL A 175 -9.13 14.78 20.31
CA VAL A 175 -8.71 14.04 21.49
C VAL A 175 -7.40 13.37 21.11
N LEU A 176 -6.28 14.01 21.44
CA LEU A 176 -4.99 13.33 21.50
C LEU A 176 -5.22 12.09 22.38
N PRO A 177 -4.86 10.86 21.95
CA PRO A 177 -4.98 9.70 22.81
C PRO A 177 -4.12 9.94 24.04
N ALA A 178 -4.78 10.12 25.18
CA ALA A 178 -4.15 10.35 26.46
C ALA A 178 -3.37 9.10 26.87
N LEU A 179 -2.10 9.03 26.48
CA LEU A 179 -1.09 8.40 27.32
C LEU A 179 -0.94 9.27 28.57
N GLY A 180 -1.69 8.93 29.62
CA GLY A 180 -1.51 9.50 30.95
C GLY A 180 -2.80 10.00 31.59
N ALA A 181 -3.38 9.14 32.42
CA ALA A 181 -4.37 9.54 33.40
C ALA A 181 -3.76 10.52 34.42
N VAL A 182 -4.04 11.82 34.32
CA VAL A 182 -4.07 12.75 35.48
C VAL A 182 -5.05 13.90 35.16
N ALA A 183 -5.86 14.25 36.16
CA ALA A 183 -6.74 15.43 36.25
C ALA A 183 -8.15 15.32 35.66
N ALA A 184 -8.95 14.43 36.25
CA ALA A 184 -10.37 14.72 36.46
C ALA A 184 -10.49 15.86 37.49
N VAL A 185 -10.57 17.11 37.03
CA VAL A 185 -11.13 18.21 37.83
C VAL A 185 -12.41 18.63 37.14
N GLN A 186 -13.52 18.18 37.70
CA GLN A 186 -14.87 18.54 37.32
C GLN A 186 -15.03 20.07 37.42
N ARG A 187 -15.39 20.73 36.32
CA ARG A 187 -15.91 22.09 36.37
C ARG A 187 -17.32 22.03 36.95
N ALA A 188 -17.47 22.45 38.21
CA ALA A 188 -18.78 22.77 38.78
C ALA A 188 -19.37 24.01 38.06
N PRO A 189 -20.69 24.07 37.81
CA PRO A 189 -21.32 25.24 37.22
C PRO A 189 -21.41 26.36 38.28
N VAL A 190 -20.80 27.50 38.01
CA VAL A 190 -20.98 28.73 38.79
C VAL A 190 -22.43 29.18 38.63
N ARG A 191 -23.24 29.04 39.68
CA ARG A 191 -24.58 29.63 39.74
C ARG A 191 -24.42 31.15 39.92
N HIS A 192 -24.91 31.93 38.96
CA HIS A 192 -25.05 33.37 39.09
C HIS A 192 -26.06 33.69 40.21
N LEU A 193 -25.61 34.45 41.22
CA LEU A 193 -26.46 35.04 42.24
C LEU A 193 -27.02 36.36 41.69
N PRO A 194 -28.34 36.64 41.77
CA PRO A 194 -28.86 37.94 41.38
C PRO A 194 -28.54 38.99 42.46
N VAL A 195 -27.90 40.08 42.06
CA VAL A 195 -27.73 41.28 42.90
C VAL A 195 -29.06 42.03 42.90
N ALA A 196 -29.73 42.07 44.06
CA ALA A 196 -30.89 42.92 44.29
C ALA A 196 -30.42 44.36 44.56
N VAL A 197 -30.87 45.30 43.73
CA VAL A 197 -30.71 46.75 43.93
C VAL A 197 -31.95 47.26 44.70
N PRO A 198 -31.81 47.91 45.87
CA PRO A 198 -32.92 48.65 46.45
C PRO A 198 -32.98 50.06 45.85
N LEU A 199 -34.10 50.36 45.19
CA LEU A 199 -34.53 51.74 44.91
C LEU A 199 -34.82 52.45 46.24
N LEU A 200 -34.18 53.60 46.45
CA LEU A 200 -34.64 54.62 47.40
C LEU A 200 -35.06 55.86 46.61
N VAL A 201 -36.36 55.92 46.33
CA VAL A 201 -37.15 57.13 46.05
C VAL A 201 -37.12 57.96 47.35
N GLY A 202 -36.70 59.22 47.41
CA GLY A 202 -37.26 60.37 46.70
C GLY A 202 -38.17 61.15 47.68
N GLY A 203 -37.68 62.25 48.24
CA GLY A 203 -38.45 63.19 49.07
C GLY A 203 -37.88 64.60 48.91
N GLN A 204 -38.60 65.44 48.17
CA GLN A 204 -38.41 66.90 48.02
C GLN A 204 -39.11 67.67 49.16
N PRO A 205 -39.13 69.02 49.15
CA PRO A 205 -38.13 69.99 48.71
C PRO A 205 -37.47 70.75 49.88
#